data_AF-A0A6N7P820-F1
#
_entry.id   AF-A0A6N7P820-F1
#
_cell.length_a   1.000
_cell.length_b   1.000
_cell.length_c   1.000
_cell.angle_alpha   90.00
_cell.angle_beta   90.00
_cell.angle_gamma   90.00
#
_symmetry.space_group_name_H-M   'P 1'
#
loop_
_entity.id
_entity.type
_entity.pdbx_description
1 polymer ?
#
loop_
_entity_poly.entity_id
_entity_poly.type
_entity_poly.pdbx_seq_one_letter_code
_entity_poly.pdbx_strand_id
1 'polypeptide(L)'
;MAYDIISKLSDPTIASKVELITYLIKRAEEQRSNEEFKGSISTYLSEREKFPYLGSYCLIGPKYALGCLVGHFLYHYVSEKDLRKQINVLVSLLNYVKGFQPSENPLLKKIAVIKLINILEQFGIPEYFLKTPNNRPLRIYHIPYQHADANAGYYPHLNSIVSYRPREADLDPEYIFLHEVGHLFTFALTGDPGGVPDSFIEFNTRFNPKWKGDLIEVFVDLFSMAVMMDTAYASKNPFIKTFPVGKQNIVRDYFIKLVKGLGL
;
A
#
# COMPACT_ATOMS: atom_id res chain seq x y z
N MET A 1 -29.22 -20.25 10.21
CA MET A 1 -28.10 -19.72 11.01
C MET A 1 -27.23 -18.90 10.06
N ALA A 2 -27.13 -17.58 10.27
CA ALA A 2 -26.28 -16.73 9.43
C ALA A 2 -24.81 -17.08 9.69
N TYR A 3 -24.01 -17.26 8.65
CA TYR A 3 -22.58 -17.49 8.79
C TYR A 3 -21.94 -16.23 9.39
N ASP A 4 -21.19 -16.39 10.48
CA ASP A 4 -20.60 -15.26 11.22
C ASP A 4 -19.36 -14.73 10.49
N ILE A 5 -19.60 -13.89 9.49
CA ILE A 5 -18.55 -13.23 8.71
C ILE A 5 -17.65 -12.34 9.58
N ILE A 6 -18.16 -11.79 10.70
CA ILE A 6 -17.42 -10.82 11.53
C ILE A 6 -16.43 -11.54 12.42
N SER A 7 -16.81 -12.70 12.96
CA SER A 7 -15.86 -13.58 13.64
C SER A 7 -14.72 -13.99 12.70
N LYS A 8 -15.05 -14.39 11.45
CA LYS A 8 -14.02 -14.74 10.45
C LYS A 8 -13.14 -13.57 10.03
N LEU A 9 -13.68 -12.36 9.90
CA LEU A 9 -12.87 -11.15 9.64
C LEU A 9 -11.99 -10.79 10.85
N SER A 10 -12.48 -10.97 12.07
CA SER A 10 -11.78 -10.61 13.31
C SER A 10 -10.65 -11.58 13.68
N ASP A 11 -10.74 -12.85 13.26
CA ASP A 11 -9.67 -13.82 13.40
C ASP A 11 -8.42 -13.36 12.60
N PRO A 12 -7.20 -13.32 13.15
CA PRO A 12 -6.04 -12.85 12.40
C PRO A 12 -5.51 -13.85 11.34
N THR A 13 -5.98 -15.10 11.35
CA THR A 13 -5.39 -16.19 10.56
C THR A 13 -5.78 -16.14 9.08
N ILE A 14 -4.84 -16.60 8.24
CA ILE A 14 -5.07 -16.81 6.80
C ILE A 14 -6.18 -17.85 6.58
N ALA A 15 -6.18 -18.95 7.36
CA ALA A 15 -7.16 -20.03 7.24
C ALA A 15 -8.61 -19.51 7.37
N SER A 16 -8.88 -18.67 8.37
CA SER A 16 -10.22 -18.08 8.54
C SER A 16 -10.62 -17.15 7.39
N LYS A 17 -9.67 -16.48 6.72
CA LYS A 17 -9.95 -15.67 5.52
C LYS A 17 -10.23 -16.53 4.30
N VAL A 18 -9.44 -17.59 4.09
CA VAL A 18 -9.65 -18.56 3.02
C VAL A 18 -11.03 -19.21 3.14
N GLU A 19 -11.42 -19.62 4.35
CA GLU A 19 -12.73 -20.22 4.60
C GLU A 19 -13.87 -19.24 4.30
N LEU A 20 -13.78 -17.99 4.80
CA LEU A 20 -14.76 -16.95 4.56
C LEU A 20 -14.94 -16.67 3.07
N ILE A 21 -13.85 -16.48 2.33
CA ILE A 21 -13.91 -16.15 0.90
C ILE A 21 -14.47 -17.34 0.11
N THR A 22 -14.05 -18.57 0.44
CA THR A 22 -14.56 -19.78 -0.20
C THR A 22 -16.07 -19.94 0.02
N TYR A 23 -16.54 -19.66 1.25
CA TYR A 23 -17.97 -19.63 1.57
C TYR A 23 -18.73 -18.60 0.71
N LEU A 24 -18.18 -17.40 0.55
CA LEU A 24 -18.80 -16.34 -0.25
C LEU A 24 -18.82 -16.66 -1.75
N ILE A 25 -17.80 -17.32 -2.29
CA ILE A 25 -17.79 -17.80 -3.69
C ILE A 25 -18.95 -18.75 -3.91
N LYS A 26 -19.08 -19.77 -3.05
CA LYS A 26 -20.18 -20.75 -3.16
C LYS A 26 -21.55 -20.07 -3.10
N ARG A 27 -21.74 -19.08 -2.22
CA ARG A 27 -22.99 -18.31 -2.14
C ARG A 27 -23.29 -17.54 -3.42
N ALA A 28 -22.27 -16.92 -4.02
CA ALA A 28 -22.41 -16.18 -5.27
C ALA A 28 -22.79 -17.13 -6.41
N GLU A 29 -22.14 -18.29 -6.52
CA GLU A 29 -22.50 -19.33 -7.50
C GLU A 29 -23.95 -19.81 -7.34
N GLU A 30 -24.44 -19.91 -6.10
CA GLU A 30 -25.83 -20.22 -5.76
C GLU A 30 -26.79 -19.02 -5.92
N GLN A 31 -26.31 -17.87 -6.45
CA GLN A 31 -27.07 -16.64 -6.68
C GLN A 31 -27.76 -16.09 -5.44
N ARG A 32 -27.19 -16.31 -4.25
CA ARG A 32 -27.71 -15.76 -3.01
C ARG A 32 -27.32 -14.30 -2.88
N SER A 33 -28.26 -13.47 -2.43
CA SER A 33 -27.96 -12.08 -2.05
C SER A 33 -26.95 -12.03 -0.90
N ASN A 34 -26.09 -11.01 -0.93
CA ASN A 34 -25.10 -10.72 0.11
C ASN A 34 -25.27 -9.31 0.69
N GLU A 35 -26.38 -8.63 0.37
CA GLU A 35 -26.69 -7.30 0.89
C GLU A 35 -26.79 -7.29 2.42
N GLU A 36 -27.24 -8.41 3.01
CA GLU A 36 -27.31 -8.61 4.47
C GLU A 36 -25.96 -8.41 5.17
N PHE A 37 -24.84 -8.63 4.47
CA PHE A 37 -23.49 -8.50 5.02
C PHE A 37 -22.95 -7.07 4.96
N LYS A 38 -23.51 -6.20 4.11
CA LYS A 38 -22.98 -4.87 3.86
C LYS A 38 -22.88 -4.03 5.13
N GLY A 39 -23.93 -4.03 5.95
CA GLY A 39 -23.98 -3.32 7.23
C GLY A 39 -22.90 -3.82 8.18
N SER A 40 -22.83 -5.13 8.39
CA SER A 40 -21.86 -5.75 9.31
C SER A 40 -20.41 -5.50 8.90
N ILE A 41 -20.08 -5.61 7.60
CA ILE A 41 -18.73 -5.32 7.08
C ILE A 41 -18.40 -3.84 7.31
N SER A 42 -19.32 -2.92 6.99
CA SER A 42 -19.13 -1.48 7.18
C SER A 42 -18.89 -1.13 8.65
N THR A 43 -19.66 -1.72 9.57
CA THR A 43 -19.50 -1.53 11.02
C THR A 43 -18.13 -2.04 11.48
N TYR A 44 -17.75 -3.26 11.09
CA TYR A 44 -16.45 -3.82 11.42
C TYR A 44 -15.28 -2.94 10.96
N LEU A 45 -15.29 -2.47 9.71
CA LEU A 45 -14.25 -1.58 9.20
C LEU A 45 -14.18 -0.27 10.00
N SER A 46 -15.33 0.35 10.26
CA SER A 46 -15.41 1.60 11.01
C SER A 46 -14.86 1.47 12.44
N GLU A 47 -15.17 0.35 13.12
CA GLU A 47 -14.70 0.08 14.48
C GLU A 47 -13.19 -0.19 14.57
N ARG A 48 -12.60 -0.78 13.52
CA ARG A 48 -11.19 -1.20 13.52
C ARG A 48 -10.24 -0.15 12.99
N GLU A 49 -10.64 0.64 12.00
CA GLU A 49 -9.78 1.64 11.38
C GLU A 49 -9.66 2.92 12.23
N LYS A 50 -10.62 3.16 13.15
CA LYS A 50 -10.64 4.27 14.12
C LYS A 50 -9.97 5.52 13.57
N PHE A 51 -10.59 6.10 12.54
CA PHE A 51 -10.06 7.28 11.89
C PHE A 51 -9.96 8.43 12.89
N PRO A 52 -8.77 9.01 13.10
CA PRO A 52 -8.69 10.30 13.75
C PRO A 52 -9.44 11.29 12.85
N TYR A 53 -10.42 12.01 13.40
CA TYR A 53 -11.31 12.92 12.65
C TYR A 53 -10.56 13.96 11.78
N LEU A 54 -9.25 14.17 12.02
CA LEU A 54 -8.38 15.09 11.27
C LEU A 54 -7.12 14.43 10.67
N GLY A 55 -6.85 13.16 10.97
CA GLY A 55 -5.59 12.51 10.59
C GLY A 55 -5.46 12.31 9.08
N SER A 56 -4.24 12.42 8.56
CA SER A 56 -3.97 12.20 7.13
C SER A 56 -3.69 10.74 6.78
N TYR A 57 -3.48 9.90 7.79
CA TYR A 57 -3.30 8.47 7.64
C TYR A 57 -3.82 7.72 8.87
N CYS A 58 -4.02 6.40 8.74
CA CYS A 58 -4.30 5.51 9.86
C CYS A 58 -3.43 4.25 9.81
N LEU A 59 -2.99 3.78 10.97
CA LEU A 59 -2.10 2.63 11.11
C LEU A 59 -2.85 1.42 11.67
N ILE A 60 -3.21 0.47 10.80
CA ILE A 60 -3.88 -0.76 11.20
C ILE A 60 -2.83 -1.79 11.60
N GLY A 61 -2.91 -2.23 12.86
CA GLY A 61 -1.92 -3.14 13.43
C GLY A 61 -2.12 -4.61 13.02
N PRO A 62 -1.11 -5.47 13.25
CA PRO A 62 -1.08 -6.86 12.78
C PRO A 62 -2.28 -7.71 13.16
N LYS A 63 -2.86 -7.47 14.34
CA LYS A 63 -4.04 -8.19 14.82
C LYS A 63 -5.25 -8.04 13.90
N TYR A 64 -5.39 -6.91 13.21
CA TYR A 64 -6.59 -6.56 12.44
C TYR A 64 -6.31 -6.28 10.96
N ALA A 65 -5.04 -6.12 10.56
CA ALA A 65 -4.65 -5.65 9.24
C ALA A 65 -5.22 -6.52 8.10
N LEU A 66 -5.00 -7.83 8.14
CA LEU A 66 -5.51 -8.75 7.11
C LEU A 66 -7.05 -8.76 7.07
N GLY A 67 -7.70 -8.71 8.24
CA GLY A 67 -9.16 -8.64 8.34
C GLY A 67 -9.74 -7.36 7.76
N CYS A 68 -9.14 -6.21 8.02
CA CYS A 68 -9.58 -4.94 7.45
C CYS A 68 -9.34 -4.90 5.95
N LEU A 69 -8.18 -5.36 5.47
CA LEU A 69 -7.88 -5.43 4.04
C LEU A 69 -8.91 -6.29 3.31
N VAL A 70 -9.14 -7.52 3.77
CA VAL A 70 -10.17 -8.41 3.21
C VAL A 70 -11.55 -7.77 3.30
N GLY A 71 -11.88 -7.13 4.43
CA GLY A 71 -13.14 -6.43 4.64
C GLY A 71 -13.42 -5.34 3.58
N HIS A 72 -12.41 -4.57 3.16
CA HIS A 72 -12.57 -3.59 2.09
C HIS A 72 -12.87 -4.22 0.74
N PHE A 73 -12.15 -5.29 0.37
CA PHE A 73 -12.47 -6.03 -0.86
C PHE A 73 -13.88 -6.64 -0.80
N LEU A 74 -14.28 -7.16 0.36
CA LEU A 74 -15.64 -7.68 0.56
C LEU A 74 -16.70 -6.58 0.48
N TYR A 75 -16.40 -5.35 0.93
CA TYR A 75 -17.30 -4.21 0.78
C TYR A 75 -17.56 -3.84 -0.69
N HIS A 76 -16.53 -3.93 -1.53
CA HIS A 76 -16.67 -3.77 -2.98
C HIS A 76 -17.48 -4.91 -3.60
N TYR A 77 -17.20 -6.15 -3.21
CA TYR A 77 -17.96 -7.33 -3.63
C TYR A 77 -19.46 -7.21 -3.34
N VAL A 78 -19.85 -6.87 -2.11
CA VAL A 78 -21.29 -6.75 -1.75
C VAL A 78 -21.97 -5.55 -2.41
N SER A 79 -21.20 -4.63 -3.00
CA SER A 79 -21.72 -3.45 -3.70
C SER A 79 -21.78 -3.63 -5.21
N GLU A 80 -21.13 -4.66 -5.76
CA GLU A 80 -21.19 -5.02 -7.18
C GLU A 80 -22.49 -5.77 -7.48
N LYS A 81 -23.14 -5.45 -8.62
CA LYS A 81 -24.39 -6.08 -9.04
C LYS A 81 -24.18 -7.20 -10.06
N ASP A 82 -23.08 -7.14 -10.80
CA ASP A 82 -22.72 -8.16 -11.78
C ASP A 82 -22.11 -9.38 -11.07
N LEU A 83 -22.80 -10.51 -11.14
CA LEU A 83 -22.38 -11.75 -10.51
C LEU A 83 -21.03 -12.27 -10.99
N ARG A 84 -20.71 -12.10 -12.29
CA ARG A 84 -19.42 -12.54 -12.83
C ARG A 84 -18.29 -11.70 -12.24
N LYS A 85 -18.50 -10.38 -12.11
CA LYS A 85 -17.53 -9.50 -11.45
C LYS A 85 -17.38 -9.83 -9.98
N GLN A 86 -18.47 -10.12 -9.27
CA GLN A 86 -18.43 -10.57 -7.88
C GLN A 86 -17.56 -11.81 -7.70
N ILE A 87 -17.80 -12.87 -8.48
CA ILE A 87 -17.03 -14.11 -8.42
C ILE A 87 -15.56 -13.85 -8.75
N ASN A 88 -15.28 -13.07 -9.80
CA ASN A 88 -13.90 -12.72 -10.16
C ASN A 88 -13.17 -12.00 -9.02
N VAL A 89 -13.80 -11.02 -8.38
CA VAL A 89 -13.23 -10.31 -7.22
C VAL A 89 -12.92 -11.28 -6.09
N LEU A 90 -13.85 -12.18 -5.75
CA LEU A 90 -13.65 -13.16 -4.68
C LEU A 90 -12.55 -14.18 -5.01
N VAL A 91 -12.48 -14.66 -6.25
CA VAL A 91 -11.43 -15.60 -6.71
C VAL A 91 -10.06 -14.93 -6.69
N SER A 92 -9.96 -13.69 -7.17
CA SER A 92 -8.72 -12.90 -7.10
C SER A 92 -8.30 -12.68 -5.64
N LEU A 93 -9.24 -12.31 -4.77
CA LEU A 93 -8.98 -12.14 -3.34
C LEU A 93 -8.55 -13.46 -2.67
N LEU A 94 -9.18 -14.58 -3.03
CA LEU A 94 -8.82 -15.90 -2.52
C LEU A 94 -7.39 -16.27 -2.89
N ASN A 95 -7.01 -16.06 -4.15
CA ASN A 95 -5.67 -16.35 -4.64
C ASN A 95 -4.62 -15.48 -3.95
N TYR A 96 -4.89 -14.19 -3.81
CA TYR A 96 -4.04 -13.27 -3.06
C TYR A 96 -3.88 -13.70 -1.58
N VAL A 97 -4.99 -14.01 -0.89
CA VAL A 97 -4.94 -14.45 0.51
C VAL A 97 -4.17 -15.76 0.68
N LYS A 98 -4.26 -16.69 -0.28
CA LYS A 98 -3.49 -17.94 -0.28
C LYS A 98 -1.99 -17.74 -0.51
N GLY A 99 -1.57 -16.60 -1.06
CA GLY A 99 -0.17 -16.24 -1.25
C GLY A 99 0.56 -15.87 0.04
N PHE A 100 -0.17 -15.63 1.14
CA PHE A 100 0.46 -15.32 2.43
C PHE A 100 1.07 -16.54 3.12
N GLN A 101 2.22 -16.32 3.74
CA GLN A 101 2.97 -17.34 4.48
C GLN A 101 3.54 -16.76 5.77
N PRO A 102 3.76 -17.60 6.81
CA PRO A 102 4.57 -17.21 7.96
C PRO A 102 5.97 -16.75 7.52
N SER A 103 6.53 -15.81 8.24
CA SER A 103 7.88 -15.28 8.00
C SER A 103 8.47 -14.86 9.32
N GLU A 104 9.79 -14.97 9.51
CA GLU A 104 10.49 -14.48 10.70
C GLU A 104 11.09 -13.07 10.49
N ASN A 105 11.00 -12.54 9.28
CA ASN A 105 11.56 -11.23 8.94
C ASN A 105 10.85 -10.10 9.70
N PRO A 106 11.56 -9.01 10.03
CA PRO A 106 11.00 -7.92 10.80
C PRO A 106 9.88 -7.22 10.00
N LEU A 107 8.72 -7.08 10.64
CA LEU A 107 7.66 -6.22 10.13
C LEU A 107 8.01 -4.75 10.40
N LEU A 108 7.64 -3.87 9.48
CA LEU A 108 7.74 -2.43 9.67
C LEU A 108 7.06 -2.00 10.98
N LYS A 109 7.78 -1.27 11.82
CA LYS A 109 7.24 -0.79 13.10
C LYS A 109 6.44 0.48 12.88
N LYS A 110 5.31 0.61 13.58
CA LYS A 110 4.47 1.84 13.57
C LYS A 110 5.27 3.12 13.85
N ILE A 111 6.20 3.07 14.81
CA ILE A 111 7.06 4.22 15.15
C ILE A 111 7.97 4.60 13.98
N ALA A 112 8.45 3.62 13.19
CA ALA A 112 9.24 3.89 12.01
C ALA A 112 8.39 4.58 10.93
N VAL A 113 7.15 4.13 10.71
CA VAL A 113 6.21 4.80 9.79
C VAL A 113 6.02 6.27 10.15
N ILE A 114 5.74 6.58 11.42
CA ILE A 114 5.57 7.97 11.87
C ILE A 114 6.82 8.80 11.59
N LYS A 115 8.02 8.25 11.86
CA LYS A 115 9.28 8.95 11.57
C LYS A 115 9.51 9.17 10.08
N LEU A 116 9.18 8.20 9.24
CA LEU A 116 9.31 8.31 7.78
C LEU A 116 8.33 9.34 7.22
N ILE A 117 7.11 9.42 7.77
CA ILE A 117 6.14 10.46 7.42
C ILE A 117 6.67 11.85 7.79
N ASN A 118 7.25 12.02 8.98
CA ASN A 118 7.89 13.29 9.34
C ASN A 118 9.06 13.65 8.42
N ILE A 119 9.81 12.65 7.92
CA ILE A 119 10.88 12.87 6.94
C ILE A 119 10.30 13.34 5.59
N LEU A 120 9.16 12.77 5.14
CA LEU A 120 8.46 13.24 3.93
C LEU A 120 8.03 14.71 4.07
N GLU A 121 7.50 15.08 5.24
CA GLU A 121 7.13 16.47 5.54
C GLU A 121 8.33 17.41 5.49
N GLN A 122 9.45 17.01 6.10
CA GLN A 122 10.72 17.77 6.05
C GLN A 122 11.29 17.85 4.63
N PHE A 123 11.03 16.84 3.80
CA PHE A 123 11.39 16.85 2.38
C PHE A 123 10.53 17.82 1.56
N GLY A 124 9.41 18.29 2.13
CA GLY A 124 8.50 19.26 1.52
C GLY A 124 7.17 18.69 1.06
N ILE A 125 6.88 17.41 1.33
CA ILE A 125 5.61 16.78 0.96
C ILE A 125 4.58 17.09 2.06
N PRO A 126 3.49 17.80 1.75
CA PRO A 126 2.54 18.24 2.76
C PRO A 126 1.72 17.08 3.32
N GLU A 127 1.30 17.16 4.58
CA GLU A 127 0.57 16.07 5.26
C GLU A 127 -0.70 15.63 4.52
N TYR A 128 -1.42 16.57 3.91
CA TYR A 128 -2.65 16.29 3.16
C TYR A 128 -2.44 15.45 1.91
N PHE A 129 -1.20 15.30 1.43
CA PHE A 129 -0.84 14.38 0.33
C PHE A 129 -1.26 12.94 0.63
N LEU A 130 -1.31 12.57 1.91
CA LEU A 130 -1.76 11.24 2.33
C LEU A 130 -3.29 11.10 2.27
N LYS A 131 -4.04 12.14 1.88
CA LYS A 131 -5.50 12.10 1.73
C LYS A 131 -5.89 12.04 0.26
N THR A 132 -7.02 11.38 -0.02
CA THR A 132 -7.68 11.52 -1.32
C THR A 132 -8.37 12.89 -1.44
N PRO A 133 -8.79 13.32 -2.65
CA PRO A 133 -9.57 14.55 -2.83
C PRO A 133 -10.86 14.61 -2.00
N ASN A 134 -11.41 13.45 -1.62
CA ASN A 134 -12.59 13.34 -0.76
C ASN A 134 -12.23 13.25 0.73
N ASN A 135 -11.04 13.72 1.13
CA ASN A 135 -10.52 13.70 2.50
C ASN A 135 -10.44 12.31 3.14
N ARG A 136 -10.29 11.24 2.33
CA ARG A 136 -10.08 9.89 2.90
C ARG A 136 -8.59 9.71 3.21
N PRO A 137 -8.21 9.43 4.46
CA PRO A 137 -6.80 9.26 4.83
C PRO A 137 -6.20 7.98 4.24
N LEU A 138 -4.87 7.97 4.11
CA LEU A 138 -4.09 6.81 3.70
C LEU A 138 -4.20 5.72 4.76
N ARG A 139 -4.57 4.51 4.35
CA ARG A 139 -4.60 3.36 5.26
C ARG A 139 -3.30 2.59 5.14
N ILE A 140 -2.65 2.30 6.27
CA ILE A 140 -1.40 1.55 6.29
C ILE A 140 -1.64 0.26 7.07
N TYR A 141 -1.75 -0.84 6.34
CA TYR A 141 -1.98 -2.18 6.89
C TYR A 141 -0.65 -2.87 7.17
N HIS A 142 -0.44 -3.31 8.40
CA HIS A 142 0.76 -4.04 8.81
C HIS A 142 0.43 -5.53 8.89
N ILE A 143 0.58 -6.28 7.81
CA ILE A 143 0.22 -7.70 7.78
C ILE A 143 1.40 -8.54 8.30
N PRO A 144 1.22 -9.38 9.34
CA PRO A 144 2.31 -10.13 9.98
C PRO A 144 2.75 -11.39 9.20
N TYR A 145 2.60 -11.37 7.88
CA TYR A 145 2.94 -12.46 6.98
C TYR A 145 3.83 -11.91 5.88
N GLN A 146 4.61 -12.78 5.24
CA GLN A 146 5.18 -12.46 3.93
C GLN A 146 4.19 -12.86 2.84
N HIS A 147 4.32 -12.27 1.66
CA HIS A 147 3.57 -12.68 0.48
C HIS A 147 4.53 -13.30 -0.55
N ALA A 148 4.09 -14.32 -1.27
CA ALA A 148 4.94 -15.04 -2.23
C ALA A 148 5.51 -14.11 -3.33
N ASP A 149 4.68 -13.17 -3.78
CA ASP A 149 4.96 -12.36 -4.96
C ASP A 149 5.37 -10.91 -4.67
N ALA A 150 5.32 -10.44 -3.41
CA ALA A 150 5.50 -9.02 -3.09
C ALA A 150 5.99 -8.77 -1.66
N ASN A 151 6.69 -7.65 -1.47
CA ASN A 151 7.18 -7.18 -0.15
C ASN A 151 6.26 -6.11 0.48
N ALA A 152 5.53 -5.37 -0.35
CA ALA A 152 4.43 -4.50 0.04
C ALA A 152 3.51 -4.26 -1.19
N GLY A 153 2.57 -3.34 -1.09
CA GLY A 153 1.85 -2.85 -2.26
C GLY A 153 0.98 -1.64 -1.96
N TYR A 154 1.00 -0.67 -2.86
CA TYR A 154 0.07 0.44 -2.90
C TYR A 154 -1.17 0.11 -3.74
N TYR A 155 -2.36 0.37 -3.17
CA TYR A 155 -3.65 0.14 -3.79
C TYR A 155 -4.37 1.49 -3.97
N PRO A 156 -4.26 2.15 -5.14
CA PRO A 156 -4.81 3.48 -5.37
C PRO A 156 -6.31 3.59 -5.10
N HIS A 157 -7.08 2.57 -5.51
CA HIS A 157 -8.54 2.53 -5.34
C HIS A 157 -8.99 2.48 -3.88
N LEU A 158 -8.15 1.99 -2.97
CA LEU A 158 -8.41 1.99 -1.52
C LEU A 158 -7.73 3.17 -0.80
N ASN A 159 -6.84 3.90 -1.49
CA ASN A 159 -5.84 4.76 -0.87
C ASN A 159 -5.15 4.05 0.31
N SER A 160 -4.46 2.95 0.01
CA SER A 160 -3.91 2.07 1.02
C SER A 160 -2.52 1.56 0.65
N ILE A 161 -1.62 1.52 1.63
CA ILE A 161 -0.37 0.78 1.57
C ILE A 161 -0.52 -0.47 2.43
N VAL A 162 -0.17 -1.62 1.87
CA VAL A 162 -0.13 -2.89 2.60
C VAL A 162 1.33 -3.28 2.77
N SER A 163 1.80 -3.26 4.01
CA SER A 163 3.16 -3.65 4.38
C SER A 163 3.18 -5.08 4.91
N TYR A 164 4.02 -5.92 4.32
CA TYR A 164 4.23 -7.31 4.73
C TYR A 164 5.51 -7.43 5.56
N ARG A 165 5.75 -8.62 6.12
CA ARG A 165 7.12 -9.04 6.41
C ARG A 165 7.83 -9.22 5.06
N PRO A 166 9.01 -8.62 4.83
CA PRO A 166 9.73 -8.80 3.58
C PRO A 166 10.00 -10.28 3.32
N ARG A 167 9.95 -10.70 2.05
CA ARG A 167 10.38 -12.03 1.61
C ARG A 167 11.90 -12.14 1.63
N GLU A 168 12.57 -11.11 1.14
CA GLU A 168 14.03 -10.99 1.17
C GLU A 168 14.51 -10.42 2.52
N ALA A 169 15.41 -11.13 3.19
CA ALA A 169 15.90 -10.74 4.52
C ALA A 169 16.85 -9.53 4.50
N ASP A 170 17.43 -9.22 3.35
CA ASP A 170 18.34 -8.09 3.11
C ASP A 170 17.62 -6.80 2.72
N LEU A 171 16.31 -6.84 2.50
CA LEU A 171 15.51 -5.63 2.26
C LEU A 171 14.95 -5.06 3.56
N ASP A 172 15.29 -3.79 3.82
CA ASP A 172 14.77 -3.05 4.96
C ASP A 172 13.29 -2.64 4.74
N PRO A 173 12.38 -2.93 5.70
CA PRO A 173 10.97 -2.54 5.61
C PRO A 173 10.73 -1.03 5.45
N GLU A 174 11.64 -0.19 5.96
CA GLU A 174 11.53 1.26 5.81
C GLU A 174 11.78 1.75 4.39
N TYR A 175 12.71 1.11 3.67
CA TYR A 175 12.92 1.37 2.26
C TYR A 175 11.69 0.94 1.45
N ILE A 176 11.20 -0.29 1.68
CA ILE A 176 10.01 -0.83 1.02
C ILE A 176 8.81 0.12 1.24
N PHE A 177 8.60 0.62 2.46
CA PHE A 177 7.52 1.57 2.72
C PHE A 177 7.63 2.86 1.91
N LEU A 178 8.81 3.48 1.84
CA LEU A 178 8.98 4.71 1.07
C LEU A 178 8.92 4.49 -0.44
N HIS A 179 9.31 3.32 -0.91
CA HIS A 179 9.07 2.89 -2.29
C HIS A 179 7.55 2.89 -2.59
N GLU A 180 6.71 2.32 -1.71
CA GLU A 180 5.24 2.36 -1.88
C GLU A 180 4.66 3.77 -1.77
N VAL A 181 5.22 4.62 -0.89
CA VAL A 181 4.86 6.05 -0.88
C VAL A 181 5.23 6.72 -2.20
N GLY A 182 6.32 6.28 -2.85
CA GLY A 182 6.67 6.69 -4.21
C GLY A 182 5.56 6.40 -5.21
N HIS A 183 4.92 5.22 -5.16
CA HIS A 183 3.77 4.90 -6.03
C HIS A 183 2.56 5.78 -5.74
N LEU A 184 2.30 6.11 -4.47
CA LEU A 184 1.29 7.11 -4.12
C LEU A 184 1.66 8.48 -4.71
N PHE A 185 2.94 8.85 -4.70
CA PHE A 185 3.43 10.14 -5.18
C PHE A 185 3.32 10.27 -6.70
N THR A 186 3.70 9.25 -7.45
CA THR A 186 3.49 9.21 -8.90
C THR A 186 2.01 9.25 -9.25
N PHE A 187 1.19 8.44 -8.58
CA PHE A 187 -0.25 8.43 -8.83
C PHE A 187 -0.89 9.80 -8.58
N ALA A 188 -0.46 10.52 -7.55
CA ALA A 188 -0.94 11.89 -7.29
C ALA A 188 -0.52 12.88 -8.39
N LEU A 189 0.64 12.67 -9.02
CA LEU A 189 1.15 13.53 -10.09
C LEU A 189 0.50 13.23 -11.45
N THR A 190 0.26 11.95 -11.75
CA THR A 190 -0.10 11.50 -13.11
C THR A 190 -1.56 11.07 -13.22
N GLY A 191 -2.21 10.69 -12.11
CA GLY A 191 -3.50 10.01 -12.12
C GLY A 191 -3.46 8.58 -12.67
N ASP A 192 -2.27 8.05 -13.00
CA ASP A 192 -2.07 6.74 -13.62
C ASP A 192 -1.09 5.90 -12.77
N PRO A 193 -1.50 4.71 -12.27
CA PRO A 193 -0.63 3.86 -11.46
C PRO A 193 0.61 3.33 -12.18
N GLY A 194 0.59 3.26 -13.52
CA GLY A 194 1.75 2.86 -14.33
C GLY A 194 2.53 4.05 -14.91
N GLY A 195 2.06 5.28 -14.68
CA GLY A 195 2.60 6.48 -15.30
C GLY A 195 3.69 7.16 -14.49
N VAL A 196 4.60 7.84 -15.19
CA VAL A 196 5.57 8.77 -14.60
C VAL A 196 5.42 10.15 -15.25
N PRO A 197 5.79 11.25 -14.58
CA PRO A 197 5.76 12.57 -15.20
C PRO A 197 6.69 12.67 -16.43
N ASP A 198 6.30 13.43 -17.46
CA ASP A 198 7.14 13.64 -18.65
C ASP A 198 8.53 14.22 -18.31
N SER A 199 8.58 15.09 -17.28
CA SER A 199 9.84 15.62 -16.76
C SER A 199 10.77 14.53 -16.24
N PHE A 200 10.23 13.42 -15.74
CA PHE A 200 11.04 12.28 -15.31
C PHE A 200 11.59 11.51 -16.50
N ILE A 201 10.83 11.35 -17.58
CA ILE A 201 11.29 10.67 -18.80
C ILE A 201 12.48 11.44 -19.39
N GLU A 202 12.38 12.77 -19.44
CA GLU A 202 13.48 13.63 -19.86
C GLU A 202 14.69 13.53 -18.91
N PHE A 203 14.45 13.61 -17.60
CA PHE A 203 15.49 13.46 -16.58
C PHE A 203 16.22 12.12 -16.70
N ASN A 204 15.49 11.01 -16.78
CA ASN A 204 16.02 9.65 -16.86
C ASN A 204 16.84 9.42 -18.13
N THR A 205 16.41 9.98 -19.27
CA THR A 205 17.15 9.89 -20.53
C THR A 205 18.55 10.50 -20.41
N ARG A 206 18.71 11.57 -19.61
CA ARG A 206 20.01 12.23 -19.35
C ARG A 206 20.78 11.56 -18.21
N PHE A 207 20.08 11.10 -17.17
CA PHE A 207 20.68 10.51 -15.97
C PHE A 207 21.18 9.09 -16.20
N ASN A 208 20.35 8.24 -16.80
CA ASN A 208 20.69 6.86 -17.16
C ASN A 208 19.84 6.33 -18.34
N PRO A 209 20.26 6.54 -19.60
CA PRO A 209 19.50 6.14 -20.79
C PRO A 209 19.33 4.62 -20.97
N LYS A 210 19.98 3.79 -20.14
CA LYS A 210 19.85 2.33 -20.17
C LYS A 210 18.62 1.85 -19.40
N TRP A 211 18.09 2.65 -18.49
CA TRP A 211 16.85 2.36 -17.79
C TRP A 211 15.67 2.67 -18.72
N LYS A 212 15.25 1.68 -19.50
CA LYS A 212 14.12 1.77 -20.44
C LYS A 212 12.97 0.83 -20.09
N GLY A 213 13.13 0.04 -19.01
CA GLY A 213 12.15 -0.91 -18.53
C GLY A 213 11.06 -0.21 -17.72
N ASP A 214 10.73 -0.79 -16.58
CA ASP A 214 9.66 -0.31 -15.71
C ASP A 214 10.01 1.05 -15.07
N LEU A 215 9.73 2.15 -15.78
CA LEU A 215 10.15 3.49 -15.37
C LEU A 215 9.49 3.93 -14.07
N ILE A 216 8.31 3.40 -13.76
CA ILE A 216 7.63 3.64 -12.48
C ILE A 216 8.46 3.10 -11.31
N GLU A 217 8.94 1.86 -11.39
CA GLU A 217 9.81 1.24 -10.37
C GLU A 217 11.09 2.06 -10.17
N VAL A 218 11.72 2.46 -11.29
CA VAL A 218 12.90 3.33 -11.24
C VAL A 218 12.59 4.67 -10.60
N PHE A 219 11.44 5.28 -10.91
CA PHE A 219 11.01 6.53 -10.30
C PHE A 219 10.87 6.37 -8.79
N VAL A 220 10.16 5.35 -8.31
CA VAL A 220 9.85 5.20 -6.89
C VAL A 220 11.08 4.80 -6.07
N ASP A 221 11.99 4.04 -6.67
CA ASP A 221 13.31 3.74 -6.09
C ASP A 221 14.14 5.00 -5.89
N LEU A 222 14.24 5.83 -6.93
CA LEU A 222 14.95 7.11 -6.85
C LEU A 222 14.27 8.12 -5.92
N PHE A 223 12.94 8.10 -5.85
CA PHE A 223 12.17 8.92 -4.90
C PHE A 223 12.50 8.52 -3.46
N SER A 224 12.43 7.21 -3.14
CA SER A 224 12.78 6.71 -1.81
C SER A 224 14.22 7.08 -1.43
N MET A 225 15.15 7.00 -2.39
CA MET A 225 16.55 7.39 -2.20
C MET A 225 16.65 8.88 -1.85
N ALA A 226 16.00 9.75 -2.63
CA ALA A 226 16.02 11.20 -2.42
C ALA A 226 15.48 11.61 -1.04
N VAL A 227 14.38 10.99 -0.61
CA VAL A 227 13.73 11.25 0.68
C VAL A 227 14.58 10.77 1.86
N MET A 228 15.21 9.59 1.73
CA MET A 228 16.00 8.98 2.82
C MET A 228 17.41 9.56 2.92
N MET A 229 17.89 10.24 1.89
CA MET A 229 19.21 10.85 1.84
C MET A 229 19.42 11.83 3.01
N ASP A 230 20.57 11.76 3.65
CA ASP A 230 20.94 12.57 4.84
C ASP A 230 20.04 12.39 6.07
N THR A 231 19.30 11.29 6.15
CA THR A 231 18.50 10.94 7.33
C THR A 231 19.09 9.75 8.08
N ALA A 232 18.58 9.47 9.28
CA ALA A 232 18.91 8.26 10.03
C ALA A 232 18.54 6.94 9.31
N TYR A 233 17.78 7.02 8.22
CA TYR A 233 17.36 5.86 7.42
C TYR A 233 18.21 5.67 6.16
N ALA A 234 19.17 6.56 5.85
CA ALA A 234 19.95 6.48 4.63
C ALA A 234 20.65 5.12 4.41
N SER A 235 21.13 4.50 5.50
CA SER A 235 21.82 3.20 5.44
C SER A 235 20.92 2.02 5.07
N LYS A 236 19.59 2.21 5.13
CA LYS A 236 18.56 1.21 4.81
C LYS A 236 18.11 1.24 3.35
N ASN A 237 18.47 2.29 2.62
CA ASN A 237 18.14 2.38 1.20
C ASN A 237 19.29 1.75 0.38
N PRO A 238 19.02 0.71 -0.42
CA PRO A 238 20.07 0.02 -1.18
C PRO A 238 20.72 0.95 -2.22
N PHE A 239 19.97 1.87 -2.82
CA PHE A 239 20.46 2.74 -3.89
C PHE A 239 21.43 3.82 -3.40
N ILE A 240 21.30 4.28 -2.14
CA ILE A 240 22.24 5.25 -1.57
C ILE A 240 23.68 4.71 -1.57
N LYS A 241 23.85 3.40 -1.35
CA LYS A 241 25.19 2.77 -1.38
C LYS A 241 25.71 2.59 -2.81
N THR A 242 24.82 2.50 -3.80
CA THR A 242 25.15 2.21 -5.20
C THR A 242 25.54 3.47 -5.97
N PHE A 243 24.90 4.61 -5.69
CA PHE A 243 25.16 5.85 -6.42
C PHE A 243 26.32 6.66 -5.82
N PRO A 244 27.21 7.25 -6.63
CA PRO A 244 28.12 8.29 -6.15
C PRO A 244 27.35 9.51 -5.62
N VAL A 245 27.86 10.19 -4.59
CA VAL A 245 27.20 11.34 -3.93
C VAL A 245 26.73 12.41 -4.93
N GLY A 246 27.56 12.74 -5.93
CA GLY A 246 27.17 13.72 -6.96
C GLY A 246 25.91 13.31 -7.75
N LYS A 247 25.72 12.02 -8.01
CA LYS A 247 24.49 11.51 -8.66
C LYS A 247 23.30 11.49 -7.71
N GLN A 248 23.52 11.19 -6.43
CA GLN A 248 22.46 11.24 -5.42
C GLN A 248 21.89 12.66 -5.30
N ASN A 249 22.77 13.68 -5.26
CA ASN A 249 22.36 15.08 -5.21
C ASN A 249 21.54 15.50 -6.43
N ILE A 250 21.93 15.07 -7.64
CA ILE A 250 21.16 15.35 -8.86
C ILE A 250 19.73 14.77 -8.78
N VAL A 251 19.59 13.55 -8.28
CA VAL A 251 18.28 12.92 -8.09
C VAL A 251 17.47 13.65 -7.02
N ARG A 252 18.09 13.99 -5.88
CA ARG A 252 17.42 14.75 -4.82
C ARG A 252 16.92 16.10 -5.30
N ASP A 253 17.75 16.85 -6.04
CA ASP A 253 17.38 18.16 -6.58
C ASP A 253 16.22 18.07 -7.56
N TYR A 254 16.15 17.00 -8.36
CA TYR A 254 15.00 16.74 -9.23
C TYR A 254 13.71 16.58 -8.41
N PHE A 255 13.72 15.74 -7.38
CA PHE A 255 12.54 15.51 -6.55
C PHE A 255 12.16 16.74 -5.70
N ILE A 256 13.12 17.50 -5.18
CA ILE A 256 12.84 18.76 -4.48
C ILE A 256 12.12 19.75 -5.43
N LYS A 257 12.57 19.86 -6.68
CA LYS A 257 11.90 20.72 -7.67
C LYS A 257 10.50 20.22 -8.00
N LEU A 258 10.34 18.91 -8.17
CA LEU A 258 9.06 18.29 -8.46
C LEU A 258 8.05 18.53 -7.32
N VAL A 259 8.48 18.36 -6.06
CA VAL A 259 7.67 18.65 -4.87
C VAL A 259 7.29 20.13 -4.78
N LYS A 260 8.21 21.06 -5.09
CA LYS A 260 7.88 22.50 -5.13
C LYS A 260 6.92 22.86 -6.28
N GLY A 261 7.02 22.15 -7.40
CA GLY A 261 6.19 22.37 -8.59
C GLY A 261 4.75 21.88 -8.46
N LEU A 262 4.45 21.10 -7.42
CA LEU A 262 3.11 20.57 -7.15
C LEU A 262 2.03 21.63 -6.92
N GLY A 263 2.38 22.92 -6.80
CA GLY A 263 1.39 23.99 -6.65
C GLY A 263 0.47 23.77 -5.45
N LEU A 264 1.07 23.19 -4.41
CA LEU A 264 0.48 22.66 -3.20
C LEU A 264 0.79 23.58 -2.01
#